data_AF-A0A356IXF9-F1
#
_entry.id   AF-A0A356IXF9-F1
#
_cell.length_a   1.000
_cell.length_b   1.000
_cell.length_c   1.000
_cell.angle_alpha   90.00
_cell.angle_beta   90.00
_cell.angle_gamma   90.00
#
_symmetry.space_group_name_H-M   'P 1'
#
loop_
_entity.id
_entity.type
_entity.pdbx_description
1 polymer ?
#
loop_
_entity_poly.entity_id
_entity_poly.type
_entity_poly.pdbx_seq_one_letter_code
_entity_poly.pdbx_strand_id
1 'polypeptide(L)'
;MDFKRFRVYLREKYGITKAFLFIGYIPTNQSLYTTLQSFGYILVFKPTLQGAKRKIKGNVDAELVLHAMKEMPHYDKALIVSGDGDFCCLIEHLQKMNKLLNLMVPDMNQHSSLLRKFSLDIVFMNNLRGKLEYKRA
;
A
#
# COMPACT_ATOMS: atom_id res chain seq x y z
N MET A 1 -4.62 -7.89 -10.03
CA MET A 1 -3.76 -8.33 -8.91
C MET A 1 -4.59 -9.23 -8.02
N ASP A 2 -4.12 -10.44 -7.70
CA ASP A 2 -4.77 -11.31 -6.73
C ASP A 2 -4.35 -10.90 -5.31
N PHE A 3 -5.26 -10.26 -4.56
CA PHE A 3 -5.00 -9.76 -3.21
C PHE A 3 -4.74 -10.89 -2.19
N LYS A 4 -5.35 -12.07 -2.37
CA LYS A 4 -5.12 -13.20 -1.48
C LYS A 4 -3.69 -13.71 -1.63
N ARG A 5 -3.25 -13.94 -2.87
CA ARG A 5 -1.88 -14.35 -3.16
C ARG A 5 -0.88 -13.28 -2.76
N PHE A 6 -1.21 -12.00 -2.97
CA PHE A 6 -0.34 -10.91 -2.58
C PHE A 6 -0.13 -10.87 -1.05
N ARG A 7 -1.20 -11.05 -0.26
CA ARG A 7 -1.09 -11.11 1.20
C ARG A 7 -0.23 -12.27 1.70
N VAL A 8 -0.36 -13.45 1.09
CA VAL A 8 0.48 -14.62 1.36
C VAL A 8 1.93 -14.33 1.02
N TYR A 9 2.19 -13.76 -0.15
CA TYR A 9 3.54 -13.39 -0.59
C TYR A 9 4.21 -12.39 0.35
N LEU A 10 3.49 -11.34 0.80
CA LEU A 10 4.01 -10.38 1.77
C LEU A 10 4.41 -11.05 3.09
N ARG A 11 3.60 -12.01 3.56
CA ARG A 11 3.90 -12.77 4.79
C ARG A 11 5.13 -13.66 4.61
N GLU A 12 5.17 -14.46 3.55
CA GLU A 12 6.21 -15.49 3.37
C GLU A 12 7.55 -14.91 2.93
N LYS A 13 7.55 -13.88 2.08
CA LYS A 13 8.79 -13.32 1.52
C LYS A 13 9.38 -12.20 2.36
N TYR A 14 8.53 -11.39 2.99
CA TYR A 14 8.93 -10.19 3.72
C TYR A 14 8.58 -10.23 5.21
N GLY A 15 7.98 -11.32 5.71
CA GLY A 15 7.62 -11.44 7.12
C GLY A 15 6.50 -10.48 7.56
N ILE A 16 5.69 -9.94 6.63
CA ILE A 16 4.70 -8.92 6.96
C ILE A 16 3.55 -9.52 7.80
N THR A 17 3.49 -9.11 9.06
CA THR A 17 2.50 -9.55 10.05
C THR A 17 1.18 -8.77 9.95
N LYS A 18 1.24 -7.43 9.77
CA LYS A 18 0.09 -6.55 9.57
C LYS A 18 0.15 -5.89 8.19
N ALA A 19 -0.97 -5.87 7.47
CA ALA A 19 -1.07 -5.25 6.15
C ALA A 19 -2.26 -4.30 6.10
N PHE A 20 -2.00 -3.00 5.96
CA PHE A 20 -3.03 -1.96 5.89
C PHE A 20 -3.35 -1.62 4.44
N LEU A 21 -4.63 -1.46 4.13
CA LEU A 21 -5.12 -0.93 2.85
C LEU A 21 -5.90 0.35 3.09
N PHE A 22 -5.41 1.44 2.52
CA PHE A 22 -6.05 2.74 2.59
C PHE A 22 -7.01 2.88 1.41
N ILE A 23 -8.31 3.03 1.70
CA ILE A 23 -9.37 3.00 0.69
C ILE A 23 -10.40 4.09 0.97
N GLY A 24 -10.86 4.77 -0.08
CA GLY A 24 -12.05 5.64 0.02
C GLY A 24 -13.32 4.82 0.23
N TYR A 25 -14.11 5.14 1.26
CA TYR A 25 -15.32 4.38 1.55
C TYR A 25 -16.44 4.64 0.53
N ILE A 26 -16.93 3.57 -0.10
CA ILE A 26 -18.05 3.57 -1.03
C ILE A 26 -19.03 2.48 -0.56
N PRO A 27 -20.25 2.82 -0.12
CA PRO A 27 -21.19 1.86 0.47
C PRO A 27 -21.49 0.63 -0.42
N THR A 28 -21.52 0.81 -1.74
CA THR A 28 -21.80 -0.28 -2.70
C THR A 28 -20.68 -1.33 -2.79
N ASN A 29 -19.50 -1.07 -2.21
CA ASN A 29 -18.33 -1.95 -2.28
C ASN A 29 -18.16 -2.86 -1.05
N GLN A 30 -19.20 -3.02 -0.22
CA GLN A 30 -19.12 -3.78 1.03
C GLN A 30 -18.63 -5.24 0.85
N SER A 31 -19.04 -5.90 -0.24
CA SER A 31 -18.58 -7.27 -0.55
C SER A 31 -17.06 -7.34 -0.81
N LEU A 32 -16.51 -6.34 -1.52
CA LEU A 32 -15.07 -6.23 -1.73
C LEU A 32 -14.34 -6.03 -0.40
N TYR A 33 -14.84 -5.15 0.47
CA TYR A 33 -14.23 -4.89 1.78
C TYR A 33 -14.20 -6.15 2.66
N THR A 34 -15.31 -6.88 2.68
CA THR A 34 -15.41 -8.17 3.41
C THR A 34 -14.40 -9.18 2.88
N THR A 35 -14.25 -9.25 1.55
CA THR A 35 -13.29 -10.14 0.89
C THR A 35 -11.84 -9.78 1.20
N LEU A 36 -11.48 -8.49 1.18
CA LEU A 36 -10.14 -8.04 1.53
C LEU A 36 -9.80 -8.30 3.01
N GLN A 37 -10.77 -8.06 3.91
CA GLN A 37 -10.61 -8.37 5.32
C GLN A 37 -10.44 -9.87 5.58
N SER A 38 -11.20 -10.73 4.88
CA SER A 38 -11.05 -12.19 5.01
C SER A 38 -9.70 -12.71 4.54
N PHE A 39 -8.99 -11.97 3.68
CA PHE A 39 -7.61 -12.27 3.31
C PHE A 39 -6.59 -11.82 4.37
N GLY A 40 -7.00 -11.03 5.37
CA GLY A 40 -6.14 -10.57 6.46
C GLY A 40 -5.55 -9.16 6.23
N TYR A 41 -6.23 -8.32 5.46
CA TYR A 41 -5.94 -6.89 5.37
C TYR A 41 -6.73 -6.09 6.40
N ILE A 42 -6.11 -5.06 6.95
CA ILE A 42 -6.74 -4.08 7.84
C ILE A 42 -7.13 -2.88 6.97
N LEU A 43 -8.41 -2.63 6.81
CA LEU A 43 -8.90 -1.53 5.97
C LEU A 43 -8.94 -0.23 6.76
N VAL A 44 -8.26 0.80 6.25
CA VAL A 44 -8.30 2.16 6.77
C VAL A 44 -9.12 3.00 5.81
N PHE A 45 -10.32 3.39 6.23
CA PHE A 45 -11.25 4.12 5.40
C PHE A 45 -11.06 5.63 5.52
N LYS A 46 -11.00 6.31 4.38
CA LYS A 46 -11.20 7.75 4.32
C LYS A 46 -12.71 8.04 4.25
N PRO A 47 -13.27 8.84 5.18
CA PRO A 47 -14.68 9.23 5.11
C PRO A 47 -14.91 10.04 3.84
N THR A 48 -15.84 9.61 3.00
CA THR A 48 -16.24 10.31 1.78
C THR A 48 -17.31 11.33 2.13
N LEU A 49 -16.96 12.62 2.15
CA LEU A 49 -17.95 13.68 2.34
C LEU A 49 -18.80 13.80 1.06
N GLN A 50 -20.10 13.48 1.15
CA GLN A 50 -21.09 13.78 0.11
C GLN A 50 -21.43 15.28 0.15
N GLY A 51 -20.50 16.14 -0.25
CA GLY A 51 -20.77 17.57 -0.48
C GLY A 51 -21.42 17.80 -1.86
N ALA A 52 -22.25 18.84 -1.97
CA ALA A 52 -23.13 19.18 -3.10
C ALA A 52 -22.47 19.33 -4.51
N LYS A 53 -21.15 19.14 -4.66
CA LYS A 53 -20.40 19.26 -5.94
C LYS A 53 -19.49 18.06 -6.24
N ARG A 54 -20.03 16.84 -6.09
CA ARG A 54 -19.61 15.56 -6.73
C ARG A 54 -18.19 15.51 -7.33
N LYS A 55 -17.16 15.56 -6.50
CA LYS A 55 -15.87 14.92 -6.82
C LYS A 55 -15.40 14.20 -5.57
N ILE A 56 -15.51 12.87 -5.58
CA ILE A 56 -14.99 12.02 -4.51
C ILE A 56 -13.48 12.31 -4.43
N LYS A 57 -13.03 12.93 -3.34
CA LYS A 57 -11.59 13.15 -3.09
C LYS A 57 -11.02 11.82 -2.58
N GLY A 58 -10.71 10.93 -3.54
CA GLY A 58 -10.25 9.57 -3.30
C GLY A 58 -8.75 9.43 -2.97
N ASN A 59 -8.02 10.54 -2.85
CA ASN A 59 -6.64 10.54 -2.39
C ASN A 59 -6.61 10.15 -0.90
N VAL A 60 -5.82 9.14 -0.55
CA VAL A 60 -5.69 8.58 0.80
C VAL A 60 -4.28 8.81 1.38
N ASP A 61 -3.50 9.70 0.75
CA ASP A 61 -2.06 9.82 0.98
C ASP A 61 -1.80 10.37 2.38
N ALA A 62 -2.59 11.36 2.80
CA ALA A 62 -2.52 11.94 4.13
C ALA A 62 -2.83 10.89 5.21
N GLU A 63 -3.85 10.06 5.01
CA GLU A 63 -4.21 8.97 5.92
C GLU A 63 -3.09 7.93 6.00
N LEU A 64 -2.48 7.58 4.88
CA LEU A 64 -1.34 6.66 4.83
C LEU A 64 -0.14 7.22 5.59
N VAL A 65 0.27 8.45 5.28
CA VAL A 65 1.41 9.11 5.93
C VAL A 65 1.18 9.20 7.43
N LEU A 66 0.03 9.71 7.87
CA LEU A 66 -0.27 9.86 9.29
C LEU A 66 -0.31 8.51 10.02
N HIS A 67 -0.92 7.49 9.41
CA HIS A 67 -1.00 6.16 10.01
C HIS A 67 0.38 5.50 10.11
N ALA A 68 1.21 5.59 9.08
CA ALA A 68 2.58 5.07 9.10
C ALA A 68 3.43 5.72 10.20
N MET A 69 3.25 7.02 10.44
CA MET A 69 3.91 7.75 11.51
C MET A 69 3.40 7.36 12.90
N LYS A 70 2.07 7.24 13.08
CA LYS A 70 1.46 6.85 14.35
C LYS A 70 1.85 5.42 14.76
N GLU A 71 1.93 4.51 13.81
CA GLU A 71 2.29 3.11 14.07
C GLU A 71 3.80 2.89 14.21
N MET A 72 4.64 3.89 13.93
CA MET A 72 6.10 3.78 13.94
C MET A 72 6.71 3.16 15.23
N PRO A 73 6.18 3.42 16.44
CA PRO A 73 6.62 2.75 17.66
C PRO A 73 6.23 1.27 17.74
N HIS A 74 5.29 0.81 16.93
CA HIS A 74 4.64 -0.51 17.03
C HIS A 74 5.03 -1.47 15.90
N TYR A 75 5.99 -1.12 15.05
CA TYR A 75 6.58 -2.01 14.05
C TYR A 75 8.11 -1.87 13.99
N ASP A 76 8.79 -2.96 13.62
CA ASP A 76 10.24 -2.96 13.42
C ASP A 76 10.62 -2.27 12.11
N LYS A 77 9.97 -2.69 11.03
CA LYS A 77 10.16 -2.15 9.68
C LYS A 77 8.83 -2.08 8.94
N ALA A 78 8.71 -1.13 8.01
CA ALA A 78 7.55 -0.94 7.14
C ALA A 78 7.91 -1.17 5.67
N LEU A 79 7.07 -1.91 4.97
CA LEU A 79 7.10 -2.02 3.51
C LEU A 79 5.99 -1.14 2.93
N ILE A 80 6.38 -0.10 2.19
CA ILE A 80 5.42 0.82 1.55
C ILE A 80 5.14 0.32 0.15
N VAL A 81 3.87 0.13 -0.21
CA VAL A 81 3.46 -0.27 -1.56
C VAL A 81 2.89 0.95 -2.27
N SER A 82 3.68 1.61 -3.12
CA SER A 82 3.23 2.76 -3.92
C SER A 82 4.20 3.06 -5.06
N GLY A 83 3.68 3.60 -6.15
CA GLY A 83 4.47 4.22 -7.23
C GLY A 83 4.42 5.76 -7.22
N ASP A 84 3.71 6.35 -6.25
CA ASP A 84 3.48 7.80 -6.16
C ASP A 84 4.67 8.53 -5.51
N GLY A 85 5.09 9.63 -6.14
CA GLY A 85 6.17 10.47 -5.65
C GLY A 85 5.80 11.28 -4.41
N ASP A 86 4.51 11.45 -4.11
CA ASP A 86 4.05 12.19 -2.92
C ASP A 86 4.51 11.52 -1.62
N PHE A 87 4.80 10.22 -1.64
CA PHE A 87 5.33 9.49 -0.49
C PHE A 87 6.85 9.64 -0.31
N CYS A 88 7.56 10.39 -1.16
CA CYS A 88 9.01 10.59 -1.05
C CYS A 88 9.42 11.03 0.36
N CYS A 89 8.69 11.97 0.96
CA CYS A 89 9.01 12.47 2.30
C CYS A 89 8.85 11.38 3.38
N LEU A 90 7.80 10.56 3.27
CA LEU A 90 7.58 9.44 4.17
C LEU A 90 8.69 8.39 4.05
N ILE A 91 9.03 8.00 2.82
CA ILE A 91 10.05 6.98 2.55
C ILE A 91 11.41 7.43 3.10
N GLU A 92 11.79 8.69 2.83
CA GLU A 92 13.04 9.27 3.34
C GLU A 92 13.07 9.33 4.86
N HIS A 93 11.96 9.70 5.50
CA HIS A 93 11.86 9.71 6.96
C HIS A 93 12.02 8.30 7.55
N LEU A 94 11.33 7.31 6.98
CA LEU A 94 11.43 5.92 7.42
C LEU A 94 12.85 5.36 7.23
N GLN A 95 13.56 5.71 6.16
CA GLN A 95 14.96 5.32 5.99
C GLN A 95 15.86 5.92 7.09
N LYS A 96 15.73 7.23 7.35
CA LYS A 96 16.52 7.92 8.39
C LYS A 96 16.31 7.32 9.78
N MET A 97 15.08 6.90 10.08
CA MET A 97 14.74 6.25 11.35
C MET A 97 15.10 4.75 11.39
N ASN A 98 15.74 4.22 10.33
CA ASN A 98 15.97 2.79 10.14
C ASN A 98 14.69 1.95 10.25
N LYS A 99 13.56 2.51 9.79
CA LYS A 99 12.21 1.93 9.82
C LYS A 99 11.71 1.47 8.45
N LEU A 100 12.37 1.81 7.35
CA LEU A 100 12.01 1.29 6.03
C LEU A 100 12.53 -0.15 5.84
N LEU A 101 11.66 -1.06 5.39
CA LEU A 101 12.03 -2.38 4.87
C LEU A 101 12.35 -2.28 3.38
N ASN A 102 11.34 -1.90 2.58
CA ASN A 102 11.42 -1.75 1.13
C ASN A 102 10.32 -0.81 0.64
N LEU A 103 10.54 -0.23 -0.54
CA LEU A 103 9.50 0.43 -1.33
C LEU A 103 9.06 -0.50 -2.46
N MET A 104 7.87 -1.08 -2.34
CA MET A 104 7.32 -1.94 -3.39
C MET A 104 6.54 -1.12 -4.42
N VAL A 105 7.04 -1.10 -5.65
CA VAL A 105 6.45 -0.35 -6.75
C VAL A 105 5.63 -1.32 -7.63
N PRO A 106 4.32 -1.09 -7.81
CA PRO A 106 3.47 -1.99 -8.59
C PRO A 106 3.84 -2.09 -10.07
N ASP A 107 4.27 -0.98 -10.68
CA ASP A 107 4.66 -0.92 -12.09
C ASP A 107 5.99 -0.20 -12.29
N MET A 108 7.01 -0.93 -12.74
CA MET A 108 8.34 -0.38 -13.07
C MET A 108 8.30 0.69 -14.16
N ASN A 109 7.30 0.70 -15.03
CA ASN A 109 7.17 1.65 -16.12
C ASN A 109 6.30 2.87 -15.75
N GLN A 110 5.57 2.79 -14.62
CA GLN A 110 4.62 3.82 -14.18
C GLN A 110 4.83 4.15 -12.70
N HIS A 111 5.98 4.77 -12.40
CA HIS A 111 6.28 5.32 -11.07
C HIS A 111 6.99 6.66 -11.18
N SER A 112 6.85 7.48 -10.14
CA SER A 112 7.44 8.82 -10.13
C SER A 112 8.97 8.76 -10.18
N SER A 113 9.57 9.62 -11.01
CA SER A 113 11.03 9.78 -11.10
C SER A 113 11.65 10.21 -9.76
N LEU A 114 10.87 10.84 -8.88
CA LEU A 114 11.29 11.23 -7.53
C LEU A 114 11.64 10.03 -6.66
N LEU A 115 11.10 8.85 -6.95
CA LEU A 115 11.39 7.61 -6.23
C LEU A 115 12.74 6.99 -6.62
N ARG A 116 13.36 7.43 -7.73
CA ARG A 116 14.65 6.88 -8.22
C ARG A 116 15.78 7.01 -7.20
N LYS A 117 15.73 7.98 -6.29
CA LYS A 117 16.70 8.12 -5.20
C LYS A 117 16.67 6.96 -4.18
N PHE A 118 15.60 6.16 -4.19
CA PHE A 118 15.42 4.98 -3.34
C PHE A 118 15.65 3.67 -4.11
N SER A 119 16.37 3.71 -5.24
CA SER A 119 16.53 2.56 -6.16
C SER A 119 17.02 1.28 -5.48
N LEU A 120 17.84 1.39 -4.43
CA LEU A 120 18.36 0.25 -3.67
C LEU A 120 17.29 -0.42 -2.79
N ASP A 121 16.29 0.33 -2.36
CA ASP A 121 15.19 -0.17 -1.51
C ASP A 121 13.95 -0.58 -2.33
N ILE A 122 13.93 -0.23 -3.63
CA ILE A 122 12.80 -0.49 -4.51
C ILE A 122 12.72 -1.96 -4.90
N VAL A 123 11.54 -2.54 -4.73
CA VAL A 123 11.16 -3.84 -5.27
C VAL A 123 10.03 -3.67 -6.27
N PHE A 124 10.24 -4.07 -7.51
CA PHE A 124 9.19 -4.02 -8.53
C PHE A 124 8.31 -5.26 -8.52
N MET A 125 6.99 -5.06 -8.54
CA MET A 125 6.01 -6.16 -8.61
C MET A 125 5.92 -6.78 -10.01
N ASN A 126 6.44 -6.13 -11.06
CA ASN A 126 6.46 -6.68 -12.43
C ASN A 126 7.18 -8.04 -12.48
N ASN A 127 8.21 -8.25 -11.65
CA ASN A 127 8.93 -9.52 -11.54
C ASN A 127 8.09 -10.63 -10.86
N LEU A 128 6.97 -10.26 -10.25
CA LEU A 128 6.04 -11.15 -9.54
C LEU A 128 4.80 -11.48 -10.37
N ARG A 129 4.69 -10.94 -11.59
CA ARG A 129 3.51 -11.06 -12.45
C ARG A 129 3.13 -12.53 -12.68
N GLY A 130 4.09 -13.40 -12.97
CA GLY A 130 3.85 -14.85 -13.11
C GLY A 130 3.39 -15.58 -11.83
N LYS A 131 3.59 -15.00 -10.63
CA LYS A 131 3.17 -15.57 -9.34
C LYS A 131 1.85 -14.97 -8.83
N LEU A 132 1.58 -13.70 -9.16
CA LEU A 132 0.47 -12.91 -8.62
C LEU A 132 -0.67 -12.65 -9.60
N GLU A 133 -0.56 -13.12 -10.84
CA GLU A 133 -1.65 -13.11 -11.80
C GLU A 133 -2.75 -14.11 -11.45
N TYR A 134 -3.99 -13.69 -11.71
CA TYR A 134 -5.17 -14.54 -11.56
C TYR A 134 -5.03 -15.67 -12.58
N LYS A 135 -4.75 -16.89 -12.13
CA LYS A 135 -4.91 -18.06 -13.01
C LYS A 135 -6.41 -18.25 -13.14
N ARG A 136 -6.97 -17.90 -14.31
CA ARG A 136 -8.29 -18.41 -14.68
C ARG A 136 -8.15 -19.94 -14.71
N ALA A 137 -8.76 -20.60 -13.73
CA ALA A 137 -9.07 -22.01 -13.83
C ALA A 137 -10.25 -22.18 -14.78
#